data_AF-A0A7S1KZ57-F1
#
_entry.id   AF-A0A7S1KZ57-F1
#
_cell.length_a   1.000
_cell.length_b   1.000
_cell.length_c   1.000
_cell.angle_alpha   90.00
_cell.angle_beta   90.00
_cell.angle_gamma   90.00
#
_symmetry.space_group_name_H-M   'P 1'
#
loop_
_entity.id
_entity.type
_entity.pdbx_description
1 polymer ?
#
loop_
_entity_poly.entity_id
_entity_poly.type
_entity_poly.pdbx_seq_one_letter_code
_entity_poly.pdbx_strand_id
1 'polypeptide(L)'
;VFVRPTRTSLAAVAEEIRAARYSSYTLGFSNALPTDSLNALASADEEELVTRVEEYFADFVALNCDLMVMPPLRRDAPLPLIVEGADNAHINRIVHGLTASCLAFRRKPLIRFQSNSPFAKSVSGALSSAMKADVELFDYRAKDTVILVVDRADDPLTPLLTQWTYQAMLHDLIGLDNNRLVLPDMKEEDGYVFSQADDAF
;
A
#
# COMPACT_ATOMS: atom_id res chain seq x y z
N VAL A 1 -0.51 17.29 5.70
CA VAL A 1 -0.43 16.66 4.37
C VAL A 1 0.01 15.22 4.55
N PHE A 2 -0.80 14.23 4.12
CA PHE A 2 -0.41 12.82 4.17
C PHE A 2 -0.30 12.27 2.75
N VAL A 3 0.91 11.87 2.33
CA VAL A 3 1.16 11.44 0.94
C VAL A 3 2.15 10.28 0.87
N ARG A 4 2.09 9.55 -0.25
CA ARG A 4 3.14 8.60 -0.60
C ARG A 4 4.38 9.38 -1.09
N PRO A 5 5.61 8.98 -0.76
CA PRO A 5 6.83 9.67 -1.21
C PRO A 5 7.15 9.35 -2.68
N THR A 6 6.23 9.67 -3.59
CA THR A 6 6.41 9.54 -5.03
C THR A 6 6.86 10.88 -5.62
N ARG A 7 7.56 10.85 -6.77
CA ARG A 7 8.05 12.08 -7.41
C ARG A 7 6.93 13.08 -7.71
N THR A 8 5.75 12.60 -8.11
CA THR A 8 4.58 13.45 -8.38
C THR A 8 4.00 14.04 -7.10
N SER A 9 3.82 13.23 -6.05
CA SER A 9 3.35 13.72 -4.76
C SER A 9 4.32 14.75 -4.14
N LEU A 10 5.62 14.47 -4.17
CA LEU A 10 6.64 15.38 -3.62
C LEU A 10 6.69 16.71 -4.37
N ALA A 11 6.56 16.69 -5.70
CA ALA A 11 6.46 17.92 -6.49
C ALA A 11 5.23 18.75 -6.11
N ALA A 12 4.06 18.10 -5.95
CA ALA A 12 2.84 18.77 -5.54
C ALA A 12 2.94 19.34 -4.11
N VAL A 13 3.57 18.63 -3.19
CA VAL A 13 3.82 19.14 -1.82
C VAL A 13 4.77 20.33 -1.86
N ALA A 14 5.84 20.29 -2.65
CA ALA A 14 6.76 21.40 -2.79
C ALA A 14 6.09 22.64 -3.41
N GLU A 15 5.20 22.45 -4.39
CA GLU A 15 4.41 23.55 -4.97
C GLU A 15 3.44 24.16 -3.95
N GLU A 16 2.77 23.32 -3.17
CA GLU A 16 1.87 23.76 -2.11
C GLU A 16 2.59 24.55 -1.01
N ILE A 17 3.77 24.08 -0.56
CA ILE A 17 4.58 24.78 0.44
C ILE A 17 5.00 26.16 -0.07
N ARG A 18 5.48 26.27 -1.32
CA ARG A 18 5.83 27.58 -1.93
C ARG A 18 4.64 28.52 -2.06
N ALA A 19 3.45 27.98 -2.28
CA ALA A 19 2.23 28.78 -2.37
C ALA A 19 1.74 29.29 -1.00
N ALA A 20 2.26 28.76 0.11
CA ALA A 20 1.99 29.18 1.49
C ALA A 20 0.49 29.40 1.78
N ARG A 21 -0.37 28.49 1.30
CA ARG A 21 -1.84 28.67 1.38
C ARG A 21 -2.39 28.45 2.79
N TYR A 22 -1.64 27.75 3.63
CA TYR A 22 -1.99 27.48 5.02
C TYR A 22 -0.96 28.09 5.96
N SER A 23 -1.37 28.39 7.19
CA SER A 23 -0.51 29.03 8.20
C SER A 23 0.62 28.14 8.72
N SER A 24 0.49 26.82 8.60
CA SER A 24 1.51 25.84 8.99
C SER A 24 1.22 24.48 8.37
N TYR A 25 2.26 23.68 8.20
CA TYR A 25 2.19 22.34 7.64
C TYR A 25 2.78 21.28 8.58
N THR A 26 2.10 20.13 8.63
CA THR A 26 2.63 18.87 9.15
C THR A 26 2.68 17.90 7.99
N LEU A 27 3.87 17.39 7.66
CA LEU A 27 4.10 16.45 6.57
C LEU A 27 4.15 15.03 7.12
N GLY A 28 3.26 14.18 6.63
CA GLY A 28 3.22 12.75 6.93
C GLY A 28 3.46 11.94 5.67
N PHE A 29 4.39 10.99 5.72
CA PHE A 29 4.69 10.10 4.60
C PHE A 29 4.24 8.67 4.87
N SER A 30 3.66 8.00 3.87
CA SER A 30 3.20 6.61 3.99
C SER A 30 4.35 5.59 4.01
N ASN A 31 5.56 5.99 3.63
CA ASN A 31 6.75 5.15 3.56
C ASN A 31 8.00 6.00 3.82
N ALA A 32 9.17 5.35 3.91
CA ALA A 32 10.45 6.01 4.13
C ALA A 32 10.72 7.09 3.07
N LEU A 33 11.19 8.25 3.53
CA LEU A 33 11.52 9.38 2.69
C LEU A 33 13.05 9.46 2.48
N PRO A 34 13.54 9.41 1.24
CA PRO A 34 14.97 9.59 0.98
C PRO A 34 15.46 10.98 1.42
N THR A 35 16.68 11.05 1.97
CA THR A 35 17.29 12.32 2.45
C THR A 35 17.33 13.39 1.36
N ASP A 36 17.59 13.03 0.11
CA ASP A 36 17.59 13.97 -1.02
C ASP A 36 16.21 14.60 -1.25
N SER A 37 15.14 13.83 -1.05
CA SER A 37 13.77 14.33 -1.17
C SER A 37 13.40 15.24 0.00
N LEU A 38 13.90 14.93 1.20
CA LEU A 38 13.74 15.80 2.37
C LEU A 38 14.45 17.15 2.15
N ASN A 39 15.69 17.13 1.65
CA ASN A 39 16.44 18.35 1.34
C ASN A 39 15.75 19.21 0.27
N ALA A 40 15.16 18.57 -0.75
CA ALA A 40 14.40 19.26 -1.78
C ALA A 40 13.13 19.93 -1.23
N LEU A 41 12.44 19.27 -0.29
CA LEU A 41 11.27 19.86 0.39
C LEU A 41 11.68 21.00 1.33
N ALA A 42 12.77 20.84 2.08
CA ALA A 42 13.29 21.89 2.95
C ALA A 42 13.68 23.14 2.14
N SER A 43 14.27 22.95 0.95
CA SER A 43 14.60 24.06 0.04
C SER A 43 13.36 24.76 -0.55
N ALA A 44 12.20 24.11 -0.52
CA ALA A 44 10.94 24.69 -1.00
C ALA A 44 10.19 25.46 0.09
N ASP A 45 10.56 25.29 1.37
CA ASP A 45 9.94 25.95 2.52
C ASP A 45 10.59 27.30 2.81
N GLU A 46 10.35 28.28 1.94
CA GLU A 46 10.91 29.63 2.06
C GLU A 46 10.33 30.43 3.25
N GLU A 47 9.10 30.09 3.66
CA GLU A 47 8.35 30.78 4.72
C GLU A 47 8.42 30.04 6.07
N GLU A 48 9.22 28.98 6.17
CA GLU A 48 9.43 28.16 7.39
C GLU A 48 8.12 27.66 8.03
N LEU A 49 7.15 27.26 7.20
CA LEU A 49 5.81 26.87 7.65
C LEU A 49 5.73 25.40 8.06
N VAL A 50 6.72 24.57 7.69
CA VAL A 50 6.73 23.14 8.03
C VAL A 50 7.18 22.95 9.49
N THR A 51 6.25 22.49 10.31
CA THR A 51 6.49 22.29 11.76
C THR A 51 6.95 20.88 12.11
N ARG A 52 6.52 19.87 11.33
CA ARG A 52 6.78 18.45 11.60
C ARG A 52 6.86 17.65 10.31
N VAL A 53 7.75 16.65 10.32
CA VAL A 53 7.89 15.65 9.27
C VAL A 53 7.92 14.27 9.94
N GLU A 54 6.95 13.42 9.62
CA GLU A 54 6.78 12.10 10.23
C GLU A 54 6.54 11.01 9.17
N GLU A 55 7.02 9.80 9.44
CA GLU A 55 6.83 8.62 8.61
C GLU A 55 5.88 7.64 9.33
N TYR A 56 4.75 7.30 8.72
CA TYR A 56 3.70 6.49 9.36
C TYR A 56 3.59 5.05 8.86
N PHE A 57 4.38 4.66 7.85
CA PHE A 57 4.40 3.29 7.28
C PHE A 57 3.01 2.68 7.01
N ALA A 58 2.08 3.49 6.52
CA ALA A 58 0.71 3.10 6.18
C ALA A 58 0.51 3.10 4.65
N ASP A 59 1.28 2.27 3.93
CA ASP A 59 1.27 2.19 2.45
C ASP A 59 0.39 1.06 1.88
N PHE A 60 -0.66 0.70 2.61
CA PHE A 60 -1.65 -0.33 2.31
C PHE A 60 -3.05 0.12 2.77
N VAL A 61 -4.09 -0.52 2.23
CA VAL A 61 -5.48 -0.29 2.62
C VAL A 61 -5.94 -1.50 3.43
N ALA A 62 -6.24 -1.31 4.71
CA ALA A 62 -6.87 -2.33 5.53
C ALA A 62 -8.37 -2.38 5.17
N LEU A 63 -8.83 -3.53 4.67
CA LEU A 63 -10.25 -3.75 4.38
C LEU A 63 -10.94 -4.44 5.56
N ASN A 64 -10.30 -5.48 6.11
CA ASN A 64 -10.79 -6.21 7.27
C ASN A 64 -9.66 -6.32 8.31
N CYS A 65 -9.95 -6.91 9.48
CA CYS A 65 -8.94 -7.14 10.52
C CYS A 65 -7.78 -8.05 10.05
N ASP A 66 -8.03 -8.88 9.04
CA ASP A 66 -7.11 -9.88 8.48
C ASP A 66 -6.89 -9.71 6.95
N LEU A 67 -7.48 -8.68 6.34
CA LEU A 67 -7.37 -8.42 4.90
C LEU A 67 -6.86 -7.02 4.63
N MET A 68 -5.75 -6.93 3.90
CA MET A 68 -5.21 -5.68 3.39
C MET A 68 -4.93 -5.79 1.89
N VAL A 69 -5.10 -4.66 1.20
CA VAL A 69 -4.87 -4.54 -0.24
C VAL A 69 -3.81 -3.47 -0.47
N MET A 70 -2.91 -3.74 -1.42
CA MET A 70 -1.97 -2.75 -1.94
C MET A 70 -2.51 -2.22 -3.25
N PRO A 71 -2.95 -0.95 -3.32
CA PRO A 71 -3.42 -0.36 -4.57
C PRO A 71 -2.37 -0.51 -5.69
N PRO A 72 -2.75 -1.04 -6.86
CA PRO A 72 -1.83 -1.19 -7.97
C PRO A 72 -1.37 0.19 -8.47
N LEU A 73 -0.26 0.22 -9.20
CA LEU A 73 0.20 1.48 -9.84
C LEU A 73 -0.79 2.00 -10.88
N ARG A 74 -1.55 1.10 -11.51
CA ARG A 74 -2.57 1.38 -12.51
C ARG A 74 -3.79 0.54 -12.17
N ARG A 75 -4.94 1.17 -11.91
CA ARG A 75 -6.19 0.45 -11.60
C ARG A 75 -6.70 -0.33 -12.81
N ASP A 76 -6.47 0.19 -14.01
CA ASP A 76 -7.03 -0.36 -15.25
C ASP A 76 -6.10 -1.32 -15.98
N ALA A 77 -4.92 -1.60 -15.42
CA ALA A 77 -3.98 -2.55 -16.01
C ALA A 77 -4.02 -3.86 -15.23
N PRO A 78 -4.11 -5.02 -15.90
CA PRO A 78 -3.87 -6.28 -15.21
C PRO A 78 -2.49 -6.23 -14.57
N LEU A 79 -2.37 -6.80 -13.37
CA LEU A 79 -1.05 -7.03 -12.79
C LEU A 79 -0.18 -7.73 -13.85
N PRO A 80 1.13 -7.43 -13.93
CA PRO A 80 2.01 -7.89 -15.00
C PRO A 80 2.23 -9.42 -15.02
N LEU A 81 1.43 -10.19 -14.27
CA LEU A 81 1.34 -11.64 -14.37
C LEU A 81 1.04 -12.12 -15.81
N ILE A 82 0.45 -11.26 -16.64
CA ILE A 82 0.10 -11.56 -18.04
C ILE A 82 1.14 -10.98 -19.04
N VAL A 83 1.97 -10.02 -18.63
CA VAL A 83 2.90 -9.32 -19.52
C VAL A 83 4.33 -9.74 -19.17
N GLU A 84 4.99 -10.45 -20.10
CA GLU A 84 6.41 -10.80 -19.95
C GLU A 84 7.23 -9.55 -19.59
N GLY A 85 7.98 -9.64 -18.49
CA GLY A 85 8.71 -8.52 -17.90
C GLY A 85 7.86 -7.76 -16.89
N ALA A 86 7.67 -8.33 -15.70
CA ALA A 86 7.13 -7.60 -14.56
C ALA A 86 7.95 -6.32 -14.36
N ASP A 87 7.37 -5.20 -14.79
CA ASP A 87 8.01 -3.89 -14.69
C ASP A 87 8.46 -3.71 -13.24
N ASN A 88 9.76 -3.47 -13.03
CA ASN A 88 10.37 -3.33 -11.71
C ASN A 88 9.59 -2.32 -10.83
N ALA A 89 8.89 -1.37 -11.45
CA ALA A 89 7.96 -0.47 -10.77
C ALA A 89 6.86 -1.20 -9.97
N HIS A 90 6.23 -2.23 -10.52
CA HIS A 90 5.18 -3.00 -9.83
C HIS A 90 5.74 -3.81 -8.67
N ILE A 91 6.89 -4.45 -8.86
CA ILE A 91 7.59 -5.17 -7.78
C ILE A 91 7.93 -4.18 -6.66
N ASN A 92 8.50 -3.03 -6.99
CA ASN A 92 8.82 -1.99 -6.01
C ASN A 92 7.56 -1.49 -5.28
N ARG A 93 6.44 -1.32 -5.99
CA ARG A 93 5.15 -0.93 -5.36
C ARG A 93 4.69 -1.96 -4.33
N ILE A 94 4.78 -3.25 -4.66
CA ILE A 94 4.41 -4.35 -3.75
C ILE A 94 5.38 -4.38 -2.56
N VAL A 95 6.68 -4.30 -2.82
CA VAL A 95 7.71 -4.29 -1.76
C VAL A 95 7.52 -3.12 -0.81
N HIS A 96 7.23 -1.91 -1.31
CA HIS A 96 6.95 -0.75 -0.46
C HIS A 96 5.76 -1.00 0.47
N GLY A 97 4.67 -1.59 -0.04
CA GLY A 97 3.50 -1.92 0.77
C GLY A 97 3.77 -3.04 1.79
N LEU A 98 4.51 -4.08 1.40
CA LEU A 98 4.91 -5.17 2.30
C LEU A 98 5.86 -4.69 3.40
N THR A 99 6.85 -3.87 3.06
CA THR A 99 7.75 -3.21 4.01
C THR A 99 6.97 -2.36 5.00
N ALA A 100 6.08 -1.49 4.50
CA ALA A 100 5.22 -0.67 5.34
C ALA A 100 4.35 -1.52 6.28
N SER A 101 3.76 -2.60 5.77
CA SER A 101 2.98 -3.55 6.58
C SER A 101 3.81 -4.19 7.70
N CYS A 102 5.02 -4.66 7.40
CA CYS A 102 5.91 -5.25 8.41
C CYS A 102 6.24 -4.27 9.53
N LEU A 103 6.51 -3.01 9.18
CA LEU A 103 6.83 -1.94 10.12
C LEU A 103 5.61 -1.52 10.94
N ALA A 104 4.44 -1.39 10.32
CA ALA A 104 3.17 -1.09 10.99
C ALA A 104 2.83 -2.18 12.03
N PHE A 105 3.02 -3.46 11.71
CA PHE A 105 2.80 -4.56 12.64
C PHE A 105 3.95 -4.79 13.63
N ARG A 106 5.08 -4.07 13.48
CA ARG A 106 6.30 -4.22 14.28
C ARG A 106 6.82 -5.67 14.28
N ARG A 107 6.85 -6.28 13.10
CA ARG A 107 7.30 -7.67 12.90
C ARG A 107 8.46 -7.74 11.91
N LYS A 108 9.42 -8.62 12.21
CA LYS A 108 10.48 -9.04 11.27
C LYS A 108 10.20 -10.46 10.80
N PRO A 109 9.50 -10.63 9.67
CA PRO A 109 9.07 -11.95 9.23
C PRO A 109 10.20 -12.75 8.57
N LEU A 110 10.11 -14.08 8.68
CA LEU A 110 10.79 -15.01 7.77
C LEU A 110 10.05 -15.00 6.43
N ILE A 111 10.77 -14.72 5.34
CA ILE A 111 10.18 -14.69 4.00
C ILE A 111 10.21 -16.10 3.39
N ARG A 112 9.04 -16.58 2.97
CA ARG A 112 8.85 -17.81 2.20
C ARG A 112 8.11 -17.46 0.92
N PHE A 113 8.38 -18.22 -0.15
CA PHE A 113 7.71 -18.00 -1.43
C PHE A 113 7.47 -19.30 -2.15
N GLN A 114 6.49 -19.26 -3.03
CA GLN A 114 6.17 -20.32 -3.96
C GLN A 114 7.32 -20.54 -4.97
N SER A 115 7.93 -21.73 -4.96
CA SER A 115 9.17 -22.00 -5.71
C SER A 115 8.99 -22.04 -7.23
N ASN A 116 7.81 -22.41 -7.72
CA ASN A 116 7.47 -22.45 -9.15
C ASN A 116 7.08 -21.08 -9.73
N SER A 117 7.05 -20.00 -8.94
CA SER A 117 6.78 -18.64 -9.44
C SER A 117 8.05 -17.76 -9.45
N PRO A 118 8.58 -17.39 -10.64
CA PRO A 118 9.66 -16.41 -10.77
C PRO A 118 9.28 -15.03 -10.23
N PHE A 119 8.00 -14.66 -10.31
CA PHE A 119 7.47 -13.41 -9.79
C PHE A 119 7.52 -13.38 -8.25
N ALA A 120 6.99 -14.42 -7.59
CA ALA A 120 7.03 -14.55 -6.13
C ALA A 120 8.48 -14.55 -5.60
N LYS A 121 9.40 -15.20 -6.31
CA LYS A 121 10.84 -15.18 -6.01
C LYS A 121 11.43 -13.78 -6.13
N SER A 122 11.10 -13.04 -7.18
CA SER A 122 11.59 -11.67 -7.40
C SER A 122 11.10 -10.71 -6.32
N VAL A 123 9.81 -10.75 -5.99
CA VAL A 123 9.21 -9.94 -4.91
C VAL A 123 9.86 -10.26 -3.57
N SER A 124 10.04 -11.55 -3.26
CA SER A 124 10.66 -12.00 -2.01
C SER A 124 12.13 -11.60 -1.89
N GLY A 125 12.87 -11.69 -3.00
CA GLY A 125 14.26 -11.21 -3.07
C GLY A 125 14.36 -9.71 -2.83
N ALA A 126 13.51 -8.92 -3.49
CA ALA A 126 13.47 -7.47 -3.32
C ALA A 126 13.05 -7.04 -1.91
N LEU A 127 12.04 -7.70 -1.32
CA LEU A 127 11.65 -7.48 0.08
C LEU A 127 12.79 -7.81 1.05
N SER A 128 13.49 -8.93 0.84
CA SER A 128 14.65 -9.27 1.67
C SER A 128 15.76 -8.22 1.55
N SER A 129 15.99 -7.66 0.36
CA SER A 129 16.97 -6.59 0.16
C SER A 129 16.54 -5.30 0.86
N ALA A 130 15.27 -4.91 0.76
CA ALA A 130 14.73 -3.73 1.45
C ALA A 130 14.88 -3.85 2.97
N MET A 131 14.53 -5.00 3.55
CA MET A 131 14.70 -5.25 4.99
C MET A 131 16.18 -5.25 5.46
N LYS A 132 17.12 -5.55 4.54
CA LYS A 132 18.57 -5.51 4.82
C LYS A 132 19.16 -4.12 4.66
N ALA A 133 18.54 -3.24 3.88
CA ALA A 133 18.98 -1.85 3.76
C ALA A 133 18.75 -1.12 5.09
N ASP A 134 17.58 -1.29 5.70
CA ASP A 134 17.17 -0.58 6.91
C ASP A 134 17.00 -1.53 8.11
N VAL A 135 18.06 -2.28 8.46
CA VAL A 135 18.01 -3.32 9.51
C VAL A 135 17.50 -2.79 10.85
N GLU A 136 17.86 -1.54 11.18
CA GLU A 136 17.47 -0.87 12.43
C GLU A 136 15.96 -0.70 12.55
N LEU A 137 15.25 -0.46 11.45
CA LEU A 137 13.78 -0.36 11.44
C LEU A 137 13.12 -1.69 11.80
N PHE A 138 13.81 -2.81 11.66
CA PHE A 138 13.30 -4.15 11.91
C PHE A 138 13.83 -4.80 13.20
N ASP A 139 14.46 -4.04 14.11
CA ASP A 139 14.95 -4.58 15.38
C ASP A 139 13.82 -4.76 16.40
N TYR A 140 12.98 -5.78 16.17
CA TYR A 140 11.88 -6.16 17.04
C TYR A 140 12.20 -7.43 17.83
N ARG A 141 11.68 -7.52 19.05
CA ARG A 141 11.84 -8.69 19.92
C ARG A 141 11.21 -9.96 19.32
N ALA A 142 10.11 -9.82 18.59
CA ALA A 142 9.35 -10.93 18.03
C ALA A 142 9.92 -11.40 16.69
N LYS A 143 10.18 -12.72 16.59
CA LYS A 143 10.77 -13.38 15.40
C LYS A 143 9.93 -14.57 14.92
N ASP A 144 8.66 -14.59 15.30
CA ASP A 144 7.69 -15.68 15.14
C ASP A 144 6.80 -15.52 13.89
N THR A 145 7.05 -14.50 13.07
CA THR A 145 6.20 -14.16 11.93
C THR A 145 6.76 -14.73 10.63
N VAL A 146 5.88 -15.18 9.73
CA VAL A 146 6.23 -15.63 8.38
C VAL A 146 5.42 -14.84 7.37
N ILE A 147 6.05 -14.36 6.31
CA ILE A 147 5.35 -13.88 5.11
C ILE A 147 5.50 -14.96 4.05
N LEU A 148 4.37 -15.42 3.50
CA LEU A 148 4.33 -16.34 2.38
C LEU A 148 3.87 -15.59 1.12
N VAL A 149 4.75 -15.49 0.13
CA VAL A 149 4.43 -14.91 -1.18
C VAL A 149 3.98 -16.00 -2.13
N VAL A 150 2.72 -15.93 -2.56
CA VAL A 150 2.06 -16.90 -3.45
C VAL A 150 1.64 -16.19 -4.73
N ASP A 151 1.67 -16.92 -5.83
CA ASP A 151 1.23 -16.47 -7.14
C ASP A 151 -0.18 -16.99 -7.44
N ARG A 152 -1.06 -16.11 -7.92
CA ARG A 152 -2.44 -16.46 -8.27
C ARG A 152 -2.51 -17.49 -9.40
N ALA A 153 -1.48 -17.59 -10.25
CA ALA A 153 -1.45 -18.58 -11.33
C ALA A 153 -1.54 -20.04 -10.86
N ASP A 154 -1.20 -20.34 -9.60
CA ASP A 154 -1.31 -21.69 -9.02
C ASP A 154 -2.75 -22.09 -8.71
N ASP A 155 -3.62 -21.10 -8.45
CA ASP A 155 -5.04 -21.29 -8.15
C ASP A 155 -5.90 -20.29 -8.95
N PRO A 156 -6.10 -20.56 -10.26
CA PRO A 156 -6.92 -19.74 -11.13
C PRO A 156 -8.42 -19.97 -10.94
N LEU A 157 -8.84 -21.03 -10.24
CA LEU A 157 -10.24 -21.41 -10.11
C LEU A 157 -10.95 -20.62 -9.01
N THR A 158 -10.35 -20.45 -7.84
CA THR A 158 -10.97 -19.73 -6.71
C THR A 158 -11.57 -18.36 -7.09
N PRO A 159 -10.89 -17.47 -7.84
CA PRO A 159 -11.49 -16.18 -8.21
C PRO A 159 -12.66 -16.28 -9.21
N LEU A 160 -12.88 -17.43 -9.84
CA LEU A 160 -13.96 -17.67 -10.82
C LEU A 160 -15.19 -18.36 -10.21
N LEU A 161 -15.07 -18.86 -8.98
CA LEU A 161 -16.19 -19.51 -8.29
C LEU A 161 -17.18 -18.47 -7.79
N THR A 162 -18.47 -18.70 -8.00
CA THR A 162 -19.53 -17.90 -7.38
C THR A 162 -19.43 -17.98 -5.86
N GLN A 163 -19.43 -16.81 -5.22
CA GLN A 163 -19.24 -16.70 -3.78
C GLN A 163 -20.58 -16.58 -3.04
N TRP A 164 -20.71 -17.30 -1.92
CA TRP A 164 -21.94 -17.33 -1.11
C TRP A 164 -21.78 -16.72 0.29
N THR A 165 -20.57 -16.30 0.67
CA THR A 165 -20.36 -15.53 1.90
C THR A 165 -20.68 -14.07 1.64
N TYR A 166 -21.29 -13.37 2.61
CA TYR A 166 -21.92 -12.07 2.38
C TYR A 166 -21.00 -11.03 1.68
N GLN A 167 -19.82 -10.74 2.25
CA GLN A 167 -18.88 -9.78 1.66
C GLN A 167 -18.39 -10.20 0.27
N ALA A 168 -18.09 -11.50 0.08
CA ALA A 168 -17.58 -12.00 -1.20
C ALA A 168 -18.68 -12.04 -2.27
N MET A 169 -19.91 -12.39 -1.90
CA MET A 169 -21.09 -12.37 -2.77
C MET A 169 -21.40 -10.94 -3.23
N LEU A 170 -21.34 -9.95 -2.33
CA LEU A 170 -21.52 -8.54 -2.71
C LEU A 170 -20.43 -8.07 -3.67
N HIS A 171 -19.17 -8.43 -3.41
CA HIS A 171 -18.07 -8.09 -4.31
C HIS A 171 -18.19 -8.77 -5.68
N ASP A 172 -18.66 -10.01 -5.74
CA ASP A 172 -18.85 -10.78 -6.98
C ASP A 172 -20.02 -10.24 -7.83
N LEU A 173 -21.18 -9.98 -7.20
CA LEU A 173 -22.40 -9.60 -7.92
C LEU A 173 -22.51 -8.11 -8.25
N ILE A 174 -21.98 -7.24 -7.37
CA ILE A 174 -22.16 -5.78 -7.46
C ILE A 174 -20.80 -5.09 -7.59
N GLY A 175 -19.82 -5.54 -6.83
CA GLY A 175 -18.51 -4.91 -6.72
C GLY A 175 -18.39 -4.10 -5.44
N LEU A 176 -17.24 -4.26 -4.77
CA LEU A 176 -16.82 -3.45 -3.64
C LEU A 176 -15.49 -2.78 -3.99
N ASP A 177 -15.43 -1.44 -3.92
CA ASP A 177 -14.18 -0.68 -4.03
C ASP A 177 -13.90 0.01 -2.68
N ASN A 178 -12.79 -0.33 -2.04
CA ASN A 178 -12.44 0.14 -0.69
C ASN A 178 -13.61 -0.01 0.31
N ASN A 179 -14.21 -1.20 0.33
CA ASN A 179 -15.38 -1.53 1.17
C ASN A 179 -16.63 -0.68 0.90
N ARG A 180 -16.71 -0.07 -0.27
CA ARG A 180 -17.84 0.75 -0.68
C ARG A 180 -18.61 0.09 -1.82
N LEU A 181 -19.92 0.15 -1.72
CA LEU A 181 -20.86 -0.38 -2.72
C LEU A 181 -21.73 0.75 -3.24
N VAL A 182 -21.78 0.90 -4.56
CA VAL A 182 -22.68 1.86 -5.23
C VAL A 182 -23.60 1.05 -6.13
N LEU A 183 -24.92 1.14 -5.89
CA LEU A 183 -25.90 0.51 -6.76
C LEU A 183 -26.08 1.35 -8.04
N PRO A 184 -26.44 0.75 -9.18
CA PRO A 184 -26.53 1.45 -10.47
C PRO A 184 -27.43 2.70 -10.48
N ASP A 185 -28.49 2.70 -9.68
CA ASP A 185 -29.47 3.80 -9.61
C ASP A 185 -29.15 4.85 -8.54
N MET A 186 -28.00 4.75 -7.87
CA MET A 186 -27.58 5.68 -6.83
C MET A 186 -26.47 6.60 -7.31
N LYS A 187 -26.45 7.83 -6.77
CA LYS A 187 -25.27 8.69 -6.91
C LYS A 187 -24.13 8.08 -6.12
N GLU A 188 -22.89 8.36 -6.54
CA GLU A 188 -21.73 7.87 -5.82
C GLU A 188 -21.83 8.21 -4.35
N GLU A 189 -22.11 9.46 -3.96
CA GLU A 189 -22.20 9.92 -2.56
C GLU A 189 -23.11 9.08 -1.65
N ASP A 190 -24.17 8.49 -2.21
CA ASP A 190 -25.19 7.72 -1.48
C ASP A 190 -24.83 6.21 -1.33
N GLY A 191 -23.60 5.83 -1.70
CA GLY A 191 -23.11 4.46 -1.59
C GLY A 191 -23.02 3.93 -0.15
N TYR A 192 -23.17 2.62 -0.01
CA TYR A 192 -23.07 1.91 1.27
C TYR A 192 -21.61 1.64 1.64
N VAL A 193 -21.28 1.73 2.92
CA VAL A 193 -19.95 1.44 3.47
C VAL A 193 -20.02 0.21 4.36
N PHE A 194 -19.14 -0.75 4.11
CA PHE A 194 -19.07 -2.02 4.84
C PHE A 194 -17.78 -2.09 5.67
N SER A 195 -17.87 -1.79 6.96
CA SER A 195 -16.71 -1.81 7.86
C SER A 195 -17.00 -2.75 9.03
N GLN A 196 -16.20 -3.80 9.18
CA GLN A 196 -16.31 -4.73 10.32
C GLN A 196 -16.11 -4.03 11.69
N ALA A 197 -15.48 -2.84 11.69
CA ALA A 197 -15.25 -2.07 12.91
C ALA A 197 -16.45 -1.22 13.31
N ASP A 198 -17.24 -0.76 12.33
CA ASP A 198 -18.34 0.19 12.54
C ASP A 198 -19.72 -0.47 12.41
N ASP A 199 -19.79 -1.62 11.75
CA ASP A 199 -20.99 -2.44 11.58
C ASP A 199 -20.80 -3.80 12.27
N ALA A 200 -21.65 -4.07 13.27
CA ALA A 200 -21.61 -5.28 14.08
C ALA A 200 -22.46 -6.42 13.51
N PHE A 201 -23.26 -6.15 12.48
CA PHE A 201 -24.11 -7.13 11.80
C PHE A 201 -23.31 -7.94 10.76
#